data_AF-A0A7K4E8R6-F1
#
_entry.id   AF-A0A7K4E8R6-F1
#
_cell.length_a   1.000
_cell.length_b   1.000
_cell.length_c   1.000
_cell.angle_alpha   90.00
_cell.angle_beta   90.00
_cell.angle_gamma   90.00
#
_symmetry.space_group_name_H-M   'P 1'
#
loop_
_entity.id
_entity.type
_entity.pdbx_description
1 polymer ?
#
loop_
_entity_poly.entity_id
_entity_poly.type
_entity_poly.pdbx_seq_one_letter_code
_entity_poly.pdbx_strand_id
1 'polypeptide(L)'
;MRAPLPALTSLRFFAALFVFFSHLHFLKTTPNAGVSTLYSNVLYEGYLGVTFFFVLSGFILSYAHAGKKINRSNYAGYLSSRIARIYPAHILVLILYVMFLIRPEPDGTLAYFVNLLFNVTLTQAFSPEAKTYFSFNAPTWSLSVEMFFYRVYGFNG
;
A
#
# COMPACT_ATOMS: atom_id res chain seq x y z
N MET A 1 -6.65 24.66 -8.23
CA MET A 1 -5.70 23.56 -7.88
C MET A 1 -4.30 24.11 -8.10
N ARG A 2 -3.34 23.86 -7.21
CA ARG A 2 -1.95 24.37 -7.38
C ARG A 2 -1.25 23.62 -8.53
N ALA A 3 -0.27 24.27 -9.15
CA ALA A 3 0.47 23.73 -10.28
C ALA A 3 1.24 22.44 -9.92
N PRO A 4 1.41 21.50 -10.86
CA PRO A 4 2.21 20.29 -10.65
C PRO A 4 3.69 20.66 -10.41
N LEU A 5 4.37 19.88 -9.58
CA LEU A 5 5.80 20.04 -9.26
C LEU A 5 6.60 19.02 -10.08
N PRO A 6 7.27 19.40 -11.19
CA PRO A 6 7.92 18.44 -12.10
C PRO A 6 9.05 17.62 -11.46
N ALA A 7 9.78 18.22 -10.51
CA ALA A 7 10.82 17.54 -9.73
C ALA A 7 10.25 16.32 -8.97
N LEU A 8 9.00 16.42 -8.52
CA LEU A 8 8.30 15.37 -7.79
C LEU A 8 7.96 14.18 -8.69
N THR A 9 7.63 14.45 -9.95
CA THR A 9 7.37 13.41 -10.96
C THR A 9 8.64 12.61 -11.25
N SER A 10 9.78 13.29 -11.38
CA SER A 10 11.08 12.64 -11.61
C SER A 10 11.47 11.76 -10.42
N LEU A 11 11.27 12.25 -9.19
CA LEU A 11 11.61 11.49 -7.99
C LEU A 11 10.72 10.24 -7.81
N ARG A 12 9.43 10.32 -8.17
CA ARG A 12 8.55 9.15 -8.23
C ARG A 12 9.02 8.10 -9.23
N PHE A 13 9.54 8.52 -10.38
CA PHE A 13 10.06 7.59 -11.37
C PHE A 13 11.21 6.76 -10.80
N PHE A 14 12.18 7.40 -10.15
CA PHE A 14 13.29 6.68 -9.49
C PHE A 14 12.79 5.78 -8.36
N ALA A 15 11.85 6.24 -7.53
CA ALA A 15 11.26 5.41 -6.48
C ALA A 15 10.53 4.17 -7.05
N ALA A 16 9.78 4.32 -8.14
CA ALA A 16 9.13 3.20 -8.82
C ALA A 16 10.14 2.20 -9.39
N LEU A 17 11.26 2.70 -9.95
CA LEU A 17 12.34 1.88 -10.48
C LEU A 17 12.99 1.02 -9.37
N PHE A 18 13.23 1.61 -8.20
CA PHE A 18 13.76 0.87 -7.04
C PHE A 18 12.80 -0.23 -6.58
N VAL A 19 11.50 0.06 -6.48
CA VAL A 19 10.48 -0.95 -6.13
C VAL A 19 10.40 -2.05 -7.20
N PHE A 20 10.53 -1.71 -8.48
CA PHE A 20 10.57 -2.69 -9.55
C PHE A 20 11.75 -3.66 -9.38
N PHE A 21 12.96 -3.13 -9.16
CA PHE A 21 14.14 -3.97 -8.96
C PHE A 21 14.04 -4.83 -7.69
N SER A 22 13.42 -4.34 -6.61
CA SER A 22 13.25 -5.13 -5.40
C SER A 22 12.35 -6.35 -5.60
N HIS A 23 11.39 -6.29 -6.53
CA HIS A 23 10.50 -7.42 -6.84
C HIS A 23 11.13 -8.49 -7.73
N LEU A 24 12.34 -8.28 -8.25
CA LEU A 24 13.07 -9.28 -9.05
C LEU A 24 13.71 -10.36 -8.16
N HIS A 25 12.93 -10.97 -7.26
CA HIS A 25 13.38 -11.94 -6.26
C HIS A 25 14.14 -13.14 -6.87
N PHE A 26 13.86 -13.51 -8.13
CA PHE A 26 14.58 -14.57 -8.83
C PHE A 26 16.08 -14.28 -9.02
N LEU A 27 16.50 -13.01 -8.99
CA LEU A 27 17.91 -12.62 -9.04
C LEU A 27 18.66 -13.05 -7.78
N LYS A 28 17.98 -13.23 -6.65
CA LYS A 28 18.60 -13.73 -5.41
C LYS A 28 19.18 -15.13 -5.59
N THR A 29 18.50 -15.98 -6.35
CA THR A 29 18.85 -17.40 -6.54
C THR A 29 19.60 -17.66 -7.85
N THR A 30 20.08 -16.61 -8.53
CA THR A 30 20.81 -16.77 -9.79
C THR A 30 22.18 -17.42 -9.55
N PRO A 31 22.67 -18.27 -10.48
CA PRO A 31 24.02 -18.86 -10.39
C PRO A 31 25.16 -17.83 -10.43
N ASN A 32 24.90 -16.62 -10.94
CA ASN A 32 25.89 -15.56 -10.97
C ASN A 32 26.02 -14.90 -9.59
N ALA A 33 27.11 -15.25 -8.88
CA ALA A 33 27.40 -14.73 -7.54
C ALA A 33 27.40 -13.20 -7.47
N GLY A 34 27.99 -12.51 -8.46
CA GLY A 34 28.04 -11.05 -8.48
C GLY A 34 26.65 -10.41 -8.55
N VAL A 35 25.76 -10.97 -9.38
CA VAL A 35 24.37 -10.49 -9.49
C VAL A 35 23.56 -10.83 -8.25
N SER A 36 23.70 -12.02 -7.68
CA SER A 36 23.02 -12.42 -6.45
C SER A 36 23.40 -11.54 -5.25
N THR A 37 24.70 -11.23 -5.11
CA THR A 37 25.22 -10.33 -4.07
C THR A 37 24.75 -8.90 -4.27
N LEU A 38 24.83 -8.37 -5.50
CA LEU A 38 24.32 -7.03 -5.82
C LEU A 38 22.84 -6.91 -5.49
N TYR A 39 22.05 -7.92 -5.86
CA TYR A 39 20.63 -7.94 -5.55
C TYR A 39 20.38 -7.92 -4.04
N SER A 40 21.01 -8.84 -3.30
CA SER A 40 20.78 -8.99 -1.86
C SER A 40 21.20 -7.78 -1.04
N ASN A 41 22.27 -7.08 -1.45
CA ASN A 41 22.83 -5.96 -0.69
C ASN A 41 22.29 -4.59 -1.13
N VAL A 42 21.79 -4.45 -2.37
CA VAL A 42 21.40 -3.15 -2.95
C VAL A 42 19.98 -3.16 -3.48
N LEU A 43 19.67 -4.06 -4.42
CA LEU A 43 18.37 -4.02 -5.12
C LEU A 43 17.21 -4.45 -4.21
N TYR A 44 17.47 -5.34 -3.26
CA TYR A 44 16.47 -5.79 -2.28
C TYR A 44 15.93 -4.60 -1.48
N GLU A 45 16.79 -3.69 -1.02
CA GLU A 45 16.42 -2.46 -0.28
C GLU A 45 15.55 -1.49 -1.09
N GLY A 46 15.37 -1.73 -2.40
CA GLY A 46 14.48 -0.94 -3.24
C GLY A 46 13.01 -0.92 -2.78
N TYR A 47 12.61 -1.83 -1.88
CA TYR A 47 11.28 -1.79 -1.25
C TYR A 47 11.05 -0.48 -0.45
N LEU A 48 12.13 0.19 -0.01
CA LEU A 48 12.06 1.50 0.65
C LEU A 48 11.46 2.60 -0.25
N GLY A 49 11.44 2.39 -1.57
CA GLY A 49 10.72 3.26 -2.50
C GLY A 49 9.22 3.38 -2.17
N VAL A 50 8.60 2.33 -1.60
CA VAL A 50 7.20 2.39 -1.14
C VAL A 50 7.05 3.40 0.01
N THR A 51 7.99 3.41 0.96
CA THR A 51 8.01 4.39 2.05
C THR A 51 8.11 5.82 1.51
N PHE A 52 8.93 6.03 0.47
CA PHE A 52 9.02 7.33 -0.20
C PHE A 52 7.66 7.75 -0.79
N PHE A 53 6.93 6.84 -1.45
CA PHE A 53 5.58 7.13 -1.96
C PHE A 53 4.58 7.52 -0.84
N PHE A 54 4.69 6.92 0.34
CA PHE A 54 3.83 7.30 1.48
C PHE A 54 4.13 8.70 2.00
N VAL A 55 5.41 9.02 2.25
CA VAL A 55 5.83 10.36 2.68
C VAL A 55 5.37 11.40 1.66
N LEU A 56 5.53 11.08 0.39
CA LEU A 56 5.12 11.94 -0.70
C LEU A 56 3.60 12.14 -0.78
N SER A 57 2.84 11.06 -0.60
CA SER A 57 1.36 11.11 -0.55
C SER A 57 0.88 12.03 0.57
N GLY A 58 1.50 11.93 1.76
CA GLY A 58 1.25 12.83 2.89
C GLY A 58 1.60 14.28 2.57
N PHE A 59 2.76 14.53 1.96
CA PHE A 59 3.18 15.86 1.53
C PHE A 59 2.18 16.48 0.54
N ILE A 60 1.74 15.74 -0.46
CA ILE A 60 0.79 16.22 -1.48
C ILE A 60 -0.59 16.47 -0.89
N LEU A 61 -1.07 15.58 -0.02
CA LEU A 61 -2.35 15.76 0.68
C LEU A 61 -2.34 17.09 1.44
N SER A 62 -1.30 17.32 2.24
CA SER A 62 -1.10 18.57 2.99
C SER A 62 -0.93 19.78 2.07
N TYR A 63 -0.15 19.66 0.98
CA TYR A 63 0.09 20.76 0.04
C TYR A 63 -1.15 21.16 -0.77
N ALA A 64 -1.94 20.17 -1.23
CA ALA A 64 -3.13 20.39 -2.04
C ALA A 64 -4.29 21.01 -1.26
N HIS A 65 -4.34 20.75 0.05
CA HIS A 65 -5.37 21.25 0.97
C HIS A 65 -4.84 22.34 1.91
N ALA A 66 -3.60 22.81 1.70
CA ALA A 66 -3.06 23.96 2.43
C ALA A 66 -3.99 25.18 2.24
N GLY A 67 -4.69 25.55 3.32
CA GLY A 67 -5.66 26.66 3.34
C GLY A 67 -7.14 26.26 3.18
N LYS A 68 -7.46 24.96 3.02
CA LYS A 68 -8.84 24.45 3.03
C LYS A 68 -9.05 23.56 4.26
N LYS A 69 -9.77 24.07 5.26
CA LYS A 69 -10.20 23.27 6.41
C LYS A 69 -11.32 22.31 5.99
N ILE A 70 -11.16 21.03 6.28
CA ILE A 70 -12.21 20.04 6.06
C ILE A 70 -13.13 20.11 7.28
N ASN A 71 -14.17 20.93 7.19
CA ASN A 71 -15.15 21.01 8.27
C ASN A 71 -15.90 19.67 8.42
N ARG A 72 -16.36 19.36 9.65
CA ARG A 72 -17.18 18.17 9.97
C ARG A 72 -18.33 17.91 8.98
N SER A 73 -18.93 18.97 8.43
CA SER A 73 -20.03 18.86 7.44
C SER A 73 -19.61 18.21 6.12
N ASN A 74 -18.35 18.35 5.71
CA ASN A 74 -17.83 17.91 4.41
C ASN A 74 -16.94 16.66 4.52
N TYR A 75 -16.59 16.26 5.74
CA TYR A 75 -15.73 15.09 6.01
C TYR A 75 -16.32 13.79 5.46
N ALA A 76 -17.62 13.56 5.62
CA ALA A 76 -18.29 12.36 5.14
C ALA A 76 -18.23 12.24 3.60
N GLY A 77 -18.47 13.35 2.88
CA GLY A 77 -18.36 13.39 1.41
C GLY A 77 -16.93 13.24 0.90
N TYR A 78 -15.97 13.84 1.62
CA TYR A 78 -14.54 13.65 1.34
C TYR A 78 -14.17 12.16 1.46
N LEU A 79 -14.54 11.51 2.56
CA LEU A 79 -14.18 10.11 2.82
C LEU A 79 -14.90 9.16 1.85
N SER A 80 -16.18 9.38 1.54
CA SER A 80 -16.93 8.52 0.62
C SER A 80 -16.33 8.53 -0.79
N SER A 81 -15.90 9.69 -1.29
CA SER A 81 -15.28 9.80 -2.62
C SER A 81 -13.99 8.99 -2.74
N ARG A 82 -13.22 8.89 -1.64
CA ARG A 82 -11.97 8.15 -1.58
C ARG A 82 -12.18 6.66 -1.38
N ILE A 83 -13.13 6.29 -0.52
CA ILE A 83 -13.55 4.89 -0.35
C ILE A 83 -14.08 4.35 -1.68
N ALA A 84 -14.98 5.07 -2.35
CA ALA A 84 -15.56 4.65 -3.63
C ALA A 84 -14.51 4.47 -4.73
N ARG A 85 -13.35 5.11 -4.63
CA ARG A 85 -12.24 4.92 -5.56
C ARG A 85 -11.46 3.63 -5.30
N ILE A 86 -11.29 3.22 -4.04
CA ILE A 86 -10.39 2.11 -3.66
C ILE A 86 -11.16 0.80 -3.46
N TYR A 87 -12.27 0.85 -2.73
CA TYR A 87 -13.00 -0.34 -2.30
C TYR A 87 -13.51 -1.23 -3.44
N PRO A 88 -14.10 -0.70 -4.54
CA PRO A 88 -14.63 -1.55 -5.60
C PRO A 88 -13.56 -2.44 -6.23
N ALA A 89 -12.38 -1.86 -6.52
CA ALA A 89 -11.25 -2.60 -7.06
C ALA A 89 -10.68 -3.60 -6.04
N HIS A 90 -10.52 -3.18 -4.79
CA HIS A 90 -10.00 -4.05 -3.71
C HIS A 90 -10.90 -5.26 -3.49
N ILE A 91 -12.21 -5.07 -3.34
CA ILE A 91 -13.17 -6.15 -3.12
C ILE A 91 -13.23 -7.08 -4.32
N LEU A 92 -13.21 -6.56 -5.56
CA LEU A 92 -13.16 -7.40 -6.74
C LEU A 92 -11.94 -8.32 -6.73
N VAL A 93 -10.75 -7.77 -6.48
CA VAL A 93 -9.50 -8.56 -6.43
C VAL A 93 -9.53 -9.54 -5.26
N LEU A 94 -10.06 -9.17 -4.11
CA LEU A 94 -10.19 -10.05 -2.95
C LEU A 94 -11.14 -11.22 -3.24
N ILE A 95 -12.28 -10.98 -3.88
CA ILE A 95 -13.21 -12.04 -4.31
C ILE A 95 -12.51 -12.98 -5.29
N LEU A 96 -11.81 -12.44 -6.30
CA LEU A 96 -11.07 -13.26 -7.27
C LEU A 96 -9.99 -14.09 -6.58
N TYR A 97 -9.27 -13.51 -5.63
CA TYR A 97 -8.28 -14.25 -4.84
C TYR A 97 -8.94 -15.40 -4.07
N VAL A 98 -10.02 -15.13 -3.35
CA VAL A 98 -10.74 -16.16 -2.57
C VAL A 98 -11.34 -17.23 -3.48
N MET A 99 -11.79 -16.88 -4.69
CA MET A 99 -12.40 -17.83 -5.63
C MET A 99 -11.37 -18.74 -6.31
N PHE A 100 -10.23 -18.18 -6.74
CA PHE A 100 -9.28 -18.89 -7.62
C PHE A 100 -7.97 -19.29 -6.93
N LEU A 101 -7.60 -18.64 -5.83
CA LEU A 101 -6.31 -18.82 -5.15
C LEU A 101 -6.49 -19.30 -3.71
N ILE A 102 -7.52 -20.10 -3.44
CA ILE A 102 -7.77 -20.70 -2.12
C ILE A 102 -6.49 -21.38 -1.65
N ARG A 103 -5.89 -20.81 -0.61
CA ARG A 103 -4.74 -21.39 0.08
C ARG A 103 -5.20 -21.79 1.48
N PRO A 104 -4.92 -23.02 1.92
CA PRO A 104 -5.17 -23.39 3.30
C PRO A 104 -4.36 -22.46 4.22
N GLU A 105 -5.05 -21.82 5.16
CA GLU A 105 -4.40 -21.03 6.20
C GLU A 105 -3.69 -22.01 7.15
N PRO A 106 -2.36 -21.89 7.36
CA PRO A 106 -1.60 -22.81 8.20
C PRO A 106 -2.12 -22.90 9.64
N ASP A 107 -2.69 -21.80 10.14
CA ASP A 107 -3.22 -21.67 11.49
C ASP A 107 -4.69 -22.09 11.61
N GLY A 108 -5.26 -22.63 10.53
CA GLY A 108 -6.62 -23.16 10.48
C GLY A 108 -7.70 -22.14 10.11
N THR A 109 -8.94 -22.64 10.08
CA THR A 109 -10.10 -21.92 9.53
C THR A 109 -10.43 -20.62 10.26
N LEU A 110 -10.25 -20.56 11.58
CA LEU A 110 -10.53 -19.33 12.34
C LEU A 110 -9.58 -18.20 11.94
N ALA A 111 -8.28 -18.50 11.81
CA ALA A 111 -7.28 -17.53 11.38
C ALA A 111 -7.57 -17.01 9.96
N TYR A 112 -8.02 -17.88 9.06
CA TYR A 112 -8.41 -17.49 7.71
C TYR A 112 -9.53 -16.42 7.72
N PHE A 113 -10.59 -16.62 8.52
CA PHE A 113 -11.68 -15.66 8.61
C PHE A 113 -11.27 -14.36 9.31
N VAL A 114 -10.40 -14.43 10.32
CA VAL A 114 -9.83 -13.23 10.96
C VAL A 114 -9.01 -12.43 9.94
N ASN A 115 -8.13 -13.07 9.18
CA ASN A 115 -7.35 -12.43 8.12
C ASN A 115 -8.24 -11.84 7.03
N LEU A 116 -9.32 -12.56 6.66
CA LEU A 116 -10.29 -12.06 5.70
C LEU A 116 -10.95 -10.77 6.21
N LEU A 117 -11.35 -10.72 7.49
CA LEU A 117 -11.92 -9.53 8.11
C LEU A 117 -10.93 -8.35 8.10
N PHE A 118 -9.66 -8.59 8.42
CA PHE A 118 -8.62 -7.56 8.34
C PHE A 118 -8.48 -7.01 6.92
N ASN A 119 -8.51 -7.86 5.89
CA ASN A 119 -8.43 -7.45 4.49
C ASN A 119 -9.68 -6.72 4.02
N VAL A 120 -10.88 -7.19 4.40
CA VAL A 120 -12.15 -6.54 4.06
C VAL A 120 -12.25 -5.15 4.67
N THR A 121 -11.71 -4.96 5.87
CA THR A 121 -11.70 -3.65 6.56
C THR A 121 -10.50 -2.77 6.21
N LEU A 122 -9.57 -3.28 5.40
CA LEU A 122 -8.29 -2.64 5.08
C LEU A 122 -7.53 -2.21 6.35
N THR A 123 -7.41 -3.11 7.33
CA THR A 123 -6.70 -2.88 8.60
C THR A 123 -5.53 -3.84 8.83
N GLN A 124 -5.24 -4.74 7.89
CA GLN A 124 -4.19 -5.75 8.00
C GLN A 124 -2.78 -5.19 8.21
N ALA A 125 -2.50 -3.97 7.72
CA ALA A 125 -1.19 -3.34 7.88
C ALA A 125 -0.86 -2.96 9.33
N PHE A 126 -1.86 -2.89 10.20
CA PHE A 126 -1.71 -2.58 11.63
C PHE A 126 -1.54 -3.82 12.50
N SER A 127 -1.65 -5.02 11.93
CA SER A 127 -1.33 -6.24 12.65
C SER A 127 0.20 -6.39 12.74
N PRO A 128 0.76 -6.70 13.93
CA PRO A 128 2.19 -6.94 14.07
C PRO A 128 2.63 -8.26 13.40
N GLU A 129 1.68 -9.12 13.03
CA GLU A 129 1.97 -10.43 12.48
C GLU A 129 2.10 -10.37 10.95
N ALA A 130 3.27 -10.76 10.43
CA ALA A 130 3.56 -10.77 8.99
C ALA A 130 2.56 -11.62 8.18
N LYS A 131 2.07 -12.72 8.77
CA LYS A 131 1.04 -13.58 8.17
C LYS A 131 -0.27 -12.84 7.91
N THR A 132 -0.67 -11.95 8.83
CA THR A 132 -1.87 -11.11 8.68
C THR A 132 -1.57 -9.95 7.75
N TYR A 133 -0.41 -9.30 7.91
CA TYR A 133 0.02 -8.16 7.10
C TYR A 133 0.09 -8.47 5.59
N PHE A 134 0.66 -9.63 5.23
CA PHE A 134 0.80 -10.09 3.84
C PHE A 134 -0.26 -11.13 3.42
N SER A 135 -1.31 -11.30 4.21
CA SER A 135 -2.38 -12.26 3.89
C SER A 135 -3.09 -11.89 2.57
N PHE A 136 -3.63 -12.91 1.89
CA PHE A 136 -4.29 -12.78 0.59
C PHE A 136 -3.42 -12.07 -0.46
N ASN A 137 -3.79 -10.85 -0.86
CA ASN A 137 -3.05 -10.08 -1.85
C ASN A 137 -2.02 -9.20 -1.13
N ALA A 138 -0.80 -9.70 -0.99
CA ALA A 138 0.27 -9.08 -0.21
C ALA A 138 0.40 -7.55 -0.43
N PRO A 139 0.49 -6.99 -1.65
CA PRO A 139 0.59 -5.54 -1.86
C PRO A 139 -0.55 -4.67 -1.28
N THR A 140 -1.71 -5.25 -0.93
CA THR A 140 -2.87 -4.51 -0.40
C THR A 140 -2.61 -3.88 0.97
N TRP A 141 -1.58 -4.29 1.71
CA TRP A 141 -1.17 -3.61 2.94
C TRP A 141 -0.95 -2.11 2.70
N SER A 142 -0.47 -1.72 1.51
CA SER A 142 -0.25 -0.33 1.16
C SER A 142 -1.55 0.48 1.07
N LEU A 143 -2.65 -0.16 0.60
CA LEU A 143 -3.99 0.44 0.57
C LEU A 143 -4.55 0.62 1.98
N SER A 144 -4.22 -0.29 2.92
CA SER A 144 -4.58 -0.15 4.33
C SER A 144 -3.97 1.11 4.95
N VAL A 145 -2.68 1.36 4.66
CA VAL A 145 -1.98 2.58 5.10
C VAL A 145 -2.56 3.84 4.43
N GLU A 146 -2.87 3.79 3.13
CA GLU A 146 -3.49 4.90 2.41
C GLU A 146 -4.86 5.28 3.01
N MET A 147 -5.69 4.28 3.33
CA MET A 147 -6.97 4.47 4.00
C MET A 147 -6.83 5.12 5.37
N PHE A 148 -5.78 4.76 6.12
CA PHE A 148 -5.46 5.42 7.39
C PHE A 148 -5.08 6.89 7.20
N PHE A 149 -4.23 7.23 6.22
CA PHE A 149 -3.90 8.63 5.94
C PHE A 149 -5.13 9.46 5.58
N TYR A 150 -6.09 8.90 4.84
CA TYR A 150 -7.34 9.59 4.53
C TYR A 150 -8.19 9.87 5.77
N ARG A 151 -8.25 8.94 6.73
CA ARG A 151 -8.96 9.13 8.00
C ARG A 151 -8.28 10.20 8.86
N VAL A 152 -6.97 10.12 9.05
CA VAL A 152 -6.20 11.06 9.89
C VAL A 152 -6.27 12.49 9.31
N TYR A 153 -6.11 12.63 7.99
CA TYR A 153 -6.12 13.93 7.35
C TYR A 153 -7.47 14.65 7.49
N GLY A 154 -8.57 13.93 7.29
CA GLY A 154 -9.89 14.55 7.43
C GLY A 154 -10.35 14.74 8.88
N PHE A 155 -9.75 14.05 9.86
CA PHE A 155 -10.04 14.25 11.29
C PHE A 155 -9.36 15.51 11.87
N ASN A 156 -8.16 15.84 11.40
CA ASN A 156 -7.39 17.02 11.85
C ASN A 156 -7.67 18.30 11.03
N GLY A 157 -8.74 18.31 10.24
CA GLY A 157 -9.14 19.39 9.32
C GLY A 157 -10.14 20.38 9.91
#